data_AF-A0A3D5X542-F1
#
_entry.id   AF-A0A3D5X542-F1
#
_cell.length_a   1.000
_cell.length_b   1.000
_cell.length_c   1.000
_cell.angle_alpha   90.00
_cell.angle_beta   90.00
_cell.angle_gamma   90.00
#
_symmetry.space_group_name_H-M   'P 1'
#
loop_
_entity.id
_entity.type
_entity.pdbx_description
1 polymer ?
#
loop_
_entity_poly.entity_id
_entity_poly.type
_entity_poly.pdbx_seq_one_letter_code
_entity_poly.pdbx_strand_id
1 'polypeptide(L)'
;MQLLVLVDTIVPRIRYILNHVLGTMLGFKVELTTDEAAFSSSTLPKIAYSSHKVEGAIQVYPHGIMQQKGISVQEIHVSQWHGLPIFFQTNASAIIPFDVFAASFYLIARYEEYLPFKADPHGRFPSESSLAVKNNFLHLPLVDLWVEELAKILTKNFPNISILRRKFEYVPTIDIDNAFAYKHKGLLRNTLGLANSLVLFKFADAFRRLLVCFRLKPDPFDTYETLLSFLPSNTVWFVLGGNFSKFDRNISVSHRALQEKLGEILARHTIGLHPSYSSFNDFHKLMNEKKRLEES
;
A
#
# COMPACT_ATOMS: atom_id res chain seq x y z
N MET A 1 2.32 7.89 -24.98
CA MET A 1 1.90 9.14 -25.66
C MET A 1 2.21 10.33 -24.76
N GLN A 2 2.52 11.51 -25.28
CA GLN A 2 2.74 12.71 -24.47
C GLN A 2 1.40 13.39 -24.11
N LEU A 3 1.32 13.96 -22.91
CA LEU A 3 0.21 14.77 -22.43
C LEU A 3 0.78 16.02 -21.75
N LEU A 4 0.30 17.19 -22.17
CA LEU A 4 0.75 18.48 -21.66
C LEU A 4 -0.23 18.98 -20.58
N VAL A 5 0.30 19.36 -19.42
CA VAL A 5 -0.48 19.93 -18.33
C VAL A 5 0.00 21.35 -18.04
N LEU A 6 -0.89 22.32 -18.20
CA LEU A 6 -0.66 23.67 -17.71
C LEU A 6 -0.92 23.69 -16.20
N VAL A 7 -0.02 24.29 -15.45
CA VAL A 7 -0.17 24.54 -14.02
C VAL A 7 0.20 25.97 -13.68
N ASP A 8 -0.43 26.56 -12.67
CA ASP A 8 -0.09 27.91 -12.21
C ASP A 8 1.34 27.96 -11.64
N THR A 9 1.74 26.90 -10.92
CA THR A 9 3.10 26.73 -10.36
C THR A 9 3.47 25.25 -10.31
N ILE A 10 4.76 24.95 -10.53
CA ILE A 10 5.26 23.58 -10.44
C ILE A 10 5.90 23.34 -9.06
N VAL A 11 5.24 22.57 -8.21
CA VAL A 11 5.73 22.17 -6.87
C VAL A 11 5.78 20.65 -6.73
N PRO A 12 6.55 20.10 -5.75
CA PRO A 12 6.72 18.65 -5.62
C PRO A 12 5.42 17.85 -5.51
N ARG A 13 4.42 18.35 -4.77
CA ARG A 13 3.11 17.68 -4.62
C ARG A 13 2.37 17.55 -5.96
N ILE A 14 2.26 18.66 -6.69
CA ILE A 14 1.65 18.72 -8.03
C ILE A 14 2.39 17.79 -8.99
N ARG A 15 3.73 17.89 -9.05
CA ARG A 15 4.54 17.03 -9.92
C ARG A 15 4.34 15.55 -9.60
N TYR A 16 4.38 15.19 -8.32
CA TYR A 16 4.18 13.81 -7.88
C TYR A 16 2.82 13.28 -8.32
N ILE A 17 1.72 13.96 -7.96
CA ILE A 17 0.40 13.38 -8.18
C ILE A 17 -0.01 13.40 -9.65
N LEU A 18 0.35 14.44 -10.42
CA LEU A 18 0.07 14.48 -11.86
C LEU A 18 0.84 13.37 -12.58
N ASN A 19 2.13 13.17 -12.24
CA ASN A 19 2.90 12.06 -12.80
C ASN A 19 2.36 10.70 -12.37
N HIS A 20 1.89 10.56 -11.13
CA HIS A 20 1.32 9.30 -10.66
C HIS A 20 0.01 8.98 -11.40
N VAL A 21 -0.97 9.89 -11.35
CA VAL A 21 -2.29 9.68 -11.94
C VAL A 21 -2.20 9.59 -13.47
N LEU A 22 -1.62 10.59 -14.13
CA LEU A 22 -1.59 10.64 -15.59
C LEU A 22 -0.50 9.74 -16.18
N GLY A 23 0.65 9.66 -15.52
CA GLY A 23 1.78 8.87 -16.01
C GLY A 23 1.72 7.40 -15.58
N THR A 24 1.74 7.13 -14.29
CA THR A 24 1.78 5.75 -13.77
C THR A 24 0.45 5.01 -13.93
N MET A 25 -0.69 5.67 -13.72
CA MET A 25 -2.00 5.01 -13.81
C MET A 25 -2.54 5.00 -15.24
N LEU A 26 -2.42 6.10 -15.98
CA LEU A 26 -2.94 6.21 -17.36
C LEU A 26 -1.91 6.02 -18.48
N GLY A 27 -0.61 5.95 -18.17
CA GLY A 27 0.45 5.62 -19.14
C GLY A 27 0.99 6.78 -19.98
N PHE A 28 0.74 8.04 -19.60
CA PHE A 28 1.25 9.19 -20.34
C PHE A 28 2.68 9.56 -19.98
N LYS A 29 3.41 10.10 -20.97
CA LYS A 29 4.60 10.92 -20.68
C LYS A 29 4.11 12.33 -20.36
N VAL A 30 4.00 12.62 -19.07
CA VAL A 30 3.46 13.89 -18.57
C VAL A 30 4.50 14.99 -18.70
N GLU A 31 4.11 16.09 -19.34
CA GLU A 31 4.91 17.31 -19.43
C GLU A 31 4.17 18.43 -18.72
N LEU A 32 4.83 19.09 -17.76
CA LEU A 32 4.26 20.20 -17.02
C LEU A 32 4.81 21.51 -17.57
N THR A 33 3.93 22.48 -17.78
CA THR A 33 4.31 23.83 -18.22
C THR A 33 3.58 24.89 -17.40
N THR A 34 4.21 26.04 -17.22
CA THR A 34 3.59 27.28 -16.73
C THR A 34 3.46 28.31 -17.87
N ASP A 35 3.90 27.98 -19.08
CA ASP A 35 3.86 28.85 -20.26
C ASP A 35 2.54 28.63 -21.01
N GLU A 36 1.62 29.58 -20.85
CA GLU A 36 0.30 29.58 -21.49
C GLU A 36 0.38 29.71 -23.03
N ALA A 37 1.39 30.40 -23.57
CA ALA A 37 1.54 30.58 -25.01
C ALA A 37 2.01 29.27 -25.67
N ALA A 38 2.98 28.61 -25.06
CA ALA A 38 3.42 27.27 -25.47
C ALA A 38 2.29 26.24 -25.31
N PHE A 39 1.51 26.32 -24.23
CA PHE A 39 0.37 25.44 -24.00
C PHE A 39 -0.74 25.63 -25.05
N SER A 40 -1.10 26.88 -25.33
CA SER A 40 -2.16 27.21 -26.29
C SER A 40 -1.81 26.76 -27.71
N SER A 41 -0.55 26.96 -28.12
CA SER A 41 -0.05 26.57 -29.44
C SER A 41 0.19 25.06 -29.62
N SER A 42 0.26 24.29 -28.52
CA SER A 42 0.48 22.85 -28.58
C SER A 42 -0.74 22.08 -29.11
N THR A 43 -0.47 21.08 -29.95
CA THR A 43 -1.45 20.13 -30.50
C THR A 43 -1.57 18.85 -29.67
N LEU A 44 -0.79 18.72 -28.60
CA LEU A 44 -0.89 17.58 -27.69
C LEU A 44 -2.25 17.55 -26.98
N PRO A 45 -2.68 16.38 -26.47
CA PRO A 45 -3.74 16.32 -25.47
C PRO A 45 -3.39 17.18 -24.26
N LYS A 46 -4.34 17.99 -23.81
CA LYS A 46 -4.13 19.08 -22.87
C LYS A 46 -5.06 19.01 -21.66
N ILE A 47 -4.47 19.11 -20.47
CA ILE A 47 -5.20 19.37 -19.22
C ILE A 47 -4.74 20.74 -18.70
N ALA A 48 -5.68 21.57 -18.29
CA ALA A 48 -5.40 22.79 -17.56
C ALA A 48 -5.69 22.55 -16.07
N TYR A 49 -4.64 22.45 -15.27
CA TYR A 49 -4.73 22.41 -13.81
C TYR A 49 -4.38 23.79 -13.24
N SER A 50 -5.30 24.73 -13.44
CA SER A 50 -5.10 26.17 -13.24
C SER A 50 -6.28 26.81 -12.50
N SER A 51 -6.02 27.89 -11.78
CA SER A 51 -7.03 28.68 -11.06
C SER A 51 -8.00 29.43 -11.99
N HIS A 52 -7.58 29.68 -13.23
CA HIS A 52 -8.40 30.32 -14.25
C HIS A 52 -8.76 29.33 -15.37
N LYS A 53 -9.85 29.62 -16.09
CA LYS A 53 -10.33 28.79 -17.20
C LYS A 53 -9.39 28.91 -18.41
N VAL A 54 -9.04 27.79 -19.02
CA VAL A 54 -8.24 27.74 -20.25
C VAL A 54 -9.00 26.99 -21.33
N GLU A 55 -9.18 27.63 -22.49
CA GLU A 55 -9.91 27.05 -23.62
C GLU A 55 -9.10 25.95 -24.33
N GLY A 56 -9.81 24.99 -24.94
CA GLY A 56 -9.18 23.91 -25.70
C GLY A 56 -8.45 22.85 -24.85
N ALA A 57 -8.72 22.81 -23.54
CA ALA A 57 -8.18 21.81 -22.61
C ALA A 57 -9.28 21.24 -21.71
N ILE A 58 -9.01 20.10 -21.09
CA ILE A 58 -9.83 19.64 -19.95
C ILE A 58 -9.44 20.48 -18.74
N GLN A 59 -10.38 21.25 -18.21
CA GLN A 59 -10.15 22.07 -17.03
C GLN A 59 -10.33 21.25 -15.74
N VAL A 60 -9.35 21.35 -14.84
CA VAL A 60 -9.46 20.92 -13.43
C VAL A 60 -9.00 22.09 -12.56
N TYR A 61 -9.91 22.61 -11.74
CA TYR A 61 -9.57 23.72 -10.85
C TYR A 61 -8.81 23.21 -9.61
N PRO A 62 -7.72 23.88 -9.19
CA PRO A 62 -6.98 23.53 -7.99
C PRO A 62 -7.77 23.92 -6.72
N HIS A 63 -7.87 23.00 -5.77
CA HIS A 63 -8.40 23.28 -4.43
C HIS A 63 -7.46 24.14 -3.58
N GLY A 64 -6.14 24.05 -3.83
CA GLY A 64 -5.12 24.86 -3.14
C GLY A 64 -4.24 24.09 -2.15
N ILE A 65 -4.63 22.89 -1.71
CA ILE A 65 -3.86 22.09 -0.74
C ILE A 65 -2.47 21.68 -1.26
N MET A 66 -2.34 21.50 -2.58
CA MET A 66 -1.09 21.09 -3.19
C MET A 66 -0.05 22.21 -3.23
N GLN A 67 -0.48 23.47 -3.14
CA GLN A 67 0.35 24.67 -3.11
C GLN A 67 0.79 25.06 -1.69
N GLN A 68 0.11 24.54 -0.65
CA GLN A 68 0.43 24.84 0.75
C GLN A 68 1.83 24.34 1.15
N LYS A 69 2.52 25.13 1.95
CA LYS A 69 3.74 24.71 2.67
C LYS A 69 3.34 24.07 3.99
N GLY A 70 3.88 22.90 4.29
CA GLY A 70 3.54 22.16 5.51
C GLY A 70 2.21 21.41 5.43
N ILE A 71 1.73 20.95 6.58
CA ILE A 71 0.55 20.10 6.72
C ILE A 71 -0.36 20.75 7.75
N SER A 72 -1.64 20.92 7.41
CA SER A 72 -2.65 21.54 8.27
C SER A 72 -3.99 20.84 8.11
N VAL A 73 -4.82 20.93 9.14
CA VAL A 73 -6.18 20.37 9.11
C VAL A 73 -6.95 21.00 7.95
N GLN A 74 -7.63 20.17 7.19
CA GLN A 74 -8.49 20.60 6.08
C GLN A 74 -9.95 20.39 6.48
N GLU A 75 -10.81 21.35 6.15
CA GLU A 75 -12.24 21.16 6.23
C GLU A 75 -12.71 20.40 5.00
N ILE A 76 -13.13 19.15 5.20
CA ILE A 76 -13.48 18.25 4.10
C ILE A 76 -14.96 17.92 4.19
N HIS A 77 -15.70 18.30 3.14
CA HIS A 77 -17.08 17.90 2.93
C HIS A 77 -17.13 16.81 1.84
N VAL A 78 -17.71 15.66 2.15
CA VAL A 78 -17.87 14.57 1.18
C VAL A 78 -19.21 14.70 0.47
N SER A 79 -19.19 14.65 -0.86
CA SER A 79 -20.38 14.63 -1.73
C SER A 79 -20.27 13.51 -2.77
N GLN A 80 -21.07 13.53 -3.82
CA GLN A 80 -21.13 12.48 -4.83
C GLN A 80 -20.92 13.03 -6.24
N TRP A 81 -20.18 12.31 -7.07
CA TRP A 81 -20.04 12.57 -8.51
C TRP A 81 -19.96 11.24 -9.25
N HIS A 82 -20.86 11.03 -10.22
CA HIS A 82 -21.03 9.75 -10.93
C HIS A 82 -21.22 8.54 -9.98
N GLY A 83 -21.87 8.76 -8.83
CA GLY A 83 -22.08 7.72 -7.81
C GLY A 83 -20.84 7.39 -6.98
N LEU A 84 -19.75 8.15 -7.13
CA LEU A 84 -18.53 8.02 -6.34
C LEU A 84 -18.47 9.13 -5.28
N PRO A 85 -18.02 8.82 -4.05
CA PRO A 85 -17.66 9.85 -3.07
C PRO A 85 -16.60 10.79 -3.64
N ILE A 86 -16.77 12.08 -3.46
CA ILE A 86 -15.79 13.11 -3.82
C ILE A 86 -15.65 14.16 -2.72
N PHE A 87 -14.50 14.81 -2.67
CA PHE A 87 -14.23 15.94 -1.79
C PHE A 87 -13.23 16.89 -2.45
N PHE A 88 -12.99 18.05 -1.83
CA PHE A 88 -12.29 19.17 -2.47
C PHE A 88 -13.01 19.66 -3.73
N GLN A 89 -14.32 19.86 -3.58
CA GLN A 89 -15.19 20.46 -4.59
C GLN A 89 -14.65 21.84 -4.98
N THR A 90 -14.73 22.17 -6.27
CA THR A 90 -14.20 23.41 -6.82
C THR A 90 -15.27 24.15 -7.62
N ASN A 91 -15.46 23.79 -8.89
CA ASN A 91 -16.44 24.42 -9.76
C ASN A 91 -17.52 23.41 -10.16
N ALA A 92 -18.73 23.54 -9.60
CA ALA A 92 -19.85 22.63 -9.85
C ALA A 92 -20.30 22.57 -11.33
N SER A 93 -20.01 23.60 -12.13
CA SER A 93 -20.34 23.65 -13.55
C SER A 93 -19.25 23.05 -14.46
N ALA A 94 -18.09 22.68 -13.90
CA ALA A 94 -17.03 22.04 -14.66
C ALA A 94 -17.34 20.56 -14.91
N ILE A 95 -16.73 19.99 -15.95
CA ILE A 95 -16.84 18.55 -16.28
C ILE A 95 -16.38 17.69 -15.09
N ILE A 96 -15.35 18.15 -14.38
CA ILE A 96 -14.85 17.54 -13.14
C ILE A 96 -15.08 18.58 -12.02
N PRO A 97 -16.07 18.38 -11.14
CA PRO A 97 -16.53 19.41 -10.20
C PRO A 97 -15.69 19.51 -8.91
N PHE A 98 -14.56 18.83 -8.85
CA PHE A 98 -13.67 18.75 -7.70
C PHE A 98 -12.22 18.64 -8.17
N ASP A 99 -11.28 18.93 -7.28
CA ASP A 99 -9.87 18.73 -7.56
C ASP A 99 -9.51 17.25 -7.42
N VAL A 100 -9.70 16.48 -8.50
CA VAL A 100 -9.38 15.05 -8.57
C VAL A 100 -7.92 14.76 -8.22
N PHE A 101 -6.99 15.68 -8.53
CA PHE A 101 -5.58 15.49 -8.23
C PHE A 101 -5.29 15.75 -6.76
N ALA A 102 -5.82 16.82 -6.15
CA ALA A 102 -5.66 17.06 -4.73
C ALA A 102 -6.34 15.98 -3.87
N ALA A 103 -7.54 15.52 -4.25
CA ALA A 103 -8.24 14.46 -3.54
C ALA A 103 -7.47 13.14 -3.61
N SER A 104 -6.92 12.81 -4.79
CA SER A 104 -6.05 11.65 -4.97
C SER A 104 -4.76 11.77 -4.14
N PHE A 105 -4.13 12.94 -4.14
CA PHE A 105 -2.94 13.21 -3.32
C PHE A 105 -3.24 13.00 -1.83
N TYR A 106 -4.36 13.51 -1.33
CA TYR A 106 -4.74 13.40 0.07
C TYR A 106 -4.87 11.93 0.53
N LEU A 107 -5.49 11.09 -0.29
CA LEU A 107 -5.65 9.66 0.00
C LEU A 107 -4.34 8.88 -0.16
N ILE A 108 -3.64 9.04 -1.29
CA ILE A 108 -2.42 8.28 -1.60
C ILE A 108 -1.30 8.63 -0.62
N ALA A 109 -1.12 9.93 -0.34
CA ALA A 109 -0.09 10.37 0.60
C ALA A 109 -0.47 10.13 2.06
N ARG A 110 -1.65 9.56 2.36
CA ARG A 110 -2.17 9.37 3.73
C ARG A 110 -2.06 10.67 4.54
N TYR A 111 -2.47 11.80 3.95
CA TYR A 111 -2.25 13.15 4.49
C TYR A 111 -2.71 13.29 5.95
N GLU A 112 -3.82 12.64 6.29
CA GLU A 112 -4.39 12.58 7.63
C GLU A 112 -3.47 11.97 8.71
N GLU A 113 -2.58 11.05 8.34
CA GLU A 113 -1.65 10.40 9.27
C GLU A 113 -0.51 11.30 9.71
N TYR A 114 -0.30 12.43 9.02
CA TYR A 114 0.69 13.43 9.39
C TYR A 114 0.13 14.55 10.29
N LEU A 115 -1.20 14.59 10.48
CA LEU A 115 -1.83 15.52 11.41
C LEU A 115 -1.76 14.98 12.84
N PRO A 116 -1.91 15.82 13.88
CA PRO A 116 -2.03 15.32 15.25
C PRO A 116 -3.19 14.33 15.38
N PHE A 117 -2.91 13.11 15.85
CA PHE A 117 -3.91 12.07 16.10
C PHE A 117 -3.66 11.39 17.44
N LYS A 118 -4.71 10.76 17.98
CA LYS A 118 -4.57 9.85 19.12
C LYS A 118 -4.15 8.48 18.59
N ALA A 119 -2.91 8.11 18.84
CA ALA A 119 -2.38 6.84 18.38
C ALA A 119 -3.04 5.64 19.06
N ASP A 120 -3.06 4.51 18.35
CA ASP A 120 -3.37 3.21 18.92
C ASP A 120 -2.27 2.74 19.90
N PRO A 121 -2.43 1.60 20.62
CA PRO A 121 -1.41 1.08 21.54
C PRO A 121 -0.04 0.78 20.90
N HIS A 122 0.05 0.79 19.57
CA HIS A 122 1.26 0.56 18.80
C HIS A 122 1.84 1.84 18.19
N GLY A 123 1.26 3.01 18.45
CA GLY A 123 1.73 4.29 17.90
C GLY A 123 1.21 4.59 16.49
N ARG A 124 0.22 3.86 15.98
CA ARG A 124 -0.30 3.99 14.60
C ARG A 124 -1.53 4.87 14.54
N PHE A 125 -1.80 5.43 13.35
CA PHE A 125 -3.05 6.12 13.07
C PHE A 125 -4.22 5.13 13.08
N PRO A 126 -5.26 5.32 13.92
CA PRO A 126 -6.42 4.44 13.95
C PRO A 126 -7.27 4.61 12.69
N SER A 127 -7.58 3.52 11.99
CA SER A 127 -8.34 3.57 10.75
C SER A 127 -9.73 4.19 10.93
N GLU A 128 -10.33 4.04 12.11
CA GLU A 128 -11.63 4.62 12.48
C GLU A 128 -11.62 6.15 12.47
N SER A 129 -10.43 6.75 12.64
CA SER A 129 -10.25 8.20 12.55
C SER A 129 -10.22 8.71 11.11
N SER A 130 -10.08 7.81 10.13
CA SER A 130 -9.88 8.20 8.74
C SER A 130 -11.11 8.83 8.11
N LEU A 131 -10.88 9.73 7.15
CA LEU A 131 -11.94 10.28 6.30
C LEU A 131 -12.76 9.16 5.63
N ALA A 132 -12.06 8.10 5.18
CA ALA A 132 -12.63 6.98 4.46
C ALA A 132 -13.57 6.11 5.30
N VAL A 133 -13.21 5.82 6.56
CA VAL A 133 -14.11 5.09 7.47
C VAL A 133 -15.30 5.95 7.87
N LYS A 134 -15.06 7.22 8.23
CA LYS A 134 -16.13 8.14 8.65
C LYS A 134 -17.21 8.36 7.59
N ASN A 135 -16.84 8.24 6.32
CA ASN A 135 -17.75 8.41 5.18
C ASN A 135 -18.01 7.09 4.42
N ASN A 136 -17.73 5.95 5.04
CA ASN A 136 -18.04 4.61 4.53
C ASN A 136 -17.56 4.33 3.09
N PHE A 137 -16.35 4.76 2.75
CA PHE A 137 -15.74 4.48 1.44
C PHE A 137 -14.40 3.76 1.51
N LEU A 138 -13.95 3.34 2.71
CA LEU A 138 -12.68 2.62 2.89
C LEU A 138 -12.55 1.36 2.00
N HIS A 139 -13.67 0.70 1.72
CA HIS A 139 -13.71 -0.52 0.91
C HIS A 139 -13.62 -0.27 -0.61
N LEU A 140 -13.62 0.99 -1.05
CA LEU A 140 -13.56 1.37 -2.46
C LEU A 140 -12.13 1.76 -2.84
N PRO A 141 -11.61 1.29 -4.00
CA PRO A 141 -10.37 1.81 -4.57
C PRO A 141 -10.64 3.19 -5.21
N LEU A 142 -10.98 4.17 -4.37
CA LEU A 142 -11.64 5.40 -4.80
C LEU A 142 -10.80 6.21 -5.79
N VAL A 143 -9.48 6.23 -5.63
CA VAL A 143 -8.57 6.89 -6.57
C VAL A 143 -8.60 6.19 -7.93
N ASP A 144 -8.51 4.86 -7.98
CA ASP A 144 -8.62 4.12 -9.24
C ASP A 144 -9.95 4.38 -9.94
N LEU A 145 -11.07 4.42 -9.19
CA LEU A 145 -12.39 4.74 -9.74
C LEU A 145 -12.46 6.16 -10.30
N TRP A 146 -11.89 7.17 -9.62
CA TRP A 146 -11.80 8.53 -10.17
C TRP A 146 -10.92 8.60 -11.42
N VAL A 147 -9.83 7.82 -11.45
CA VAL A 147 -8.93 7.75 -12.60
C VAL A 147 -9.60 7.07 -13.79
N GLU A 148 -10.47 6.10 -13.57
CA GLU A 148 -11.32 5.53 -14.62
C GLU A 148 -12.32 6.56 -15.19
N GLU A 149 -12.94 7.38 -14.35
CA GLU A 149 -13.81 8.47 -14.82
C GLU A 149 -13.01 9.53 -15.60
N LEU A 150 -11.82 9.89 -15.10
CA LEU A 150 -10.90 10.79 -15.82
C LEU A 150 -10.47 10.21 -17.17
N ALA A 151 -10.22 8.89 -17.24
CA ALA A 151 -9.90 8.20 -18.49
C ALA A 151 -11.04 8.30 -19.50
N LYS A 152 -12.29 8.10 -19.07
CA LYS A 152 -13.48 8.26 -19.93
C LYS A 152 -13.59 9.68 -20.49
N ILE A 153 -13.37 10.69 -19.65
CA ILE A 153 -13.38 12.10 -20.07
C ILE A 153 -12.25 12.38 -21.08
N LEU A 154 -11.04 11.89 -20.80
CA LEU A 154 -9.90 12.02 -21.71
C LEU A 154 -10.17 11.38 -23.08
N THR A 155 -10.70 10.16 -23.12
CA THR A 155 -11.04 9.47 -24.37
C THR A 155 -12.14 10.19 -25.15
N LYS A 156 -13.13 10.76 -24.47
CA LYS A 156 -14.19 11.53 -25.12
C LYS A 156 -13.66 12.83 -25.75
N ASN A 157 -12.75 13.52 -25.06
CA ASN A 157 -12.22 14.81 -25.51
C ASN A 157 -11.06 14.68 -26.52
N PHE A 158 -10.31 13.58 -26.46
CA PHE A 158 -9.17 13.32 -27.33
C PHE A 158 -9.31 11.94 -27.99
N PRO A 159 -10.01 11.80 -29.13
CA PRO A 159 -10.35 10.49 -29.71
C PRO A 159 -9.17 9.58 -30.02
N ASN A 160 -7.99 10.14 -30.26
CA ASN A 160 -6.76 9.39 -30.58
C ASN A 160 -5.88 9.12 -29.33
N ILE A 161 -6.39 9.36 -28.13
CA ILE A 161 -5.65 9.14 -26.88
C ILE A 161 -5.43 7.64 -26.64
N SER A 162 -4.19 7.26 -26.34
CA SER A 162 -3.85 5.90 -25.92
C SER A 162 -3.68 5.87 -24.41
N ILE A 163 -4.60 5.18 -23.72
CA ILE A 163 -4.61 4.99 -22.27
C ILE A 163 -4.10 3.58 -21.94
N LEU A 164 -3.21 3.49 -20.96
CA LEU A 164 -2.76 2.22 -20.42
C LEU A 164 -3.94 1.47 -19.79
N ARG A 165 -4.29 0.30 -20.36
CA ARG A 165 -5.22 -0.63 -19.74
C ARG A 165 -4.46 -1.59 -18.86
N ARG A 166 -4.66 -1.49 -17.55
CA ARG A 166 -4.12 -2.46 -16.59
C ARG A 166 -4.80 -3.80 -16.81
N LYS A 167 -4.01 -4.86 -16.84
CA LYS A 167 -4.52 -6.24 -16.80
C LYS A 167 -4.52 -6.67 -15.35
N PHE A 168 -5.58 -7.34 -14.93
CA PHE A 168 -5.61 -7.97 -13.62
C PHE A 168 -4.48 -9.00 -13.54
N GLU A 169 -3.68 -8.90 -12.48
CA GLU A 169 -2.64 -9.86 -12.15
C GLU A 169 -2.82 -10.25 -10.69
N TYR A 170 -2.85 -11.57 -10.44
CA TYR A 170 -2.90 -12.12 -9.10
C TYR A 170 -1.49 -12.55 -8.68
N VAL A 171 -0.94 -11.85 -7.70
CA VAL A 171 0.38 -12.13 -7.10
C VAL A 171 0.15 -12.45 -5.63
N PRO A 172 0.11 -13.74 -5.23
CA PRO A 172 -0.04 -14.09 -3.83
C PRO A 172 1.20 -13.67 -3.03
N THR A 173 0.98 -13.29 -1.77
CA THR A 173 2.05 -13.03 -0.81
C THR A 173 1.82 -13.86 0.44
N ILE A 174 2.88 -14.46 0.99
CA ILE A 174 2.80 -15.31 2.19
C ILE A 174 3.76 -14.76 3.25
N ASP A 175 3.23 -14.36 4.40
CA ASP A 175 4.03 -13.88 5.53
C ASP A 175 4.33 -15.05 6.50
N ILE A 176 5.62 -15.34 6.71
CA ILE A 176 6.09 -16.32 7.69
C ILE A 176 6.46 -15.59 8.99
N ASP A 177 5.44 -15.29 9.81
CA ASP A 177 5.61 -14.74 11.15
C ASP A 177 6.26 -15.75 12.11
N ASN A 178 5.89 -17.01 11.97
CA ASN A 178 6.36 -18.13 12.76
C ASN A 178 6.42 -19.36 11.87
N ALA A 179 7.63 -19.88 11.63
CA ALA A 179 7.82 -21.05 10.78
C ALA A 179 7.24 -22.33 11.38
N PHE A 180 7.18 -22.40 12.71
CA PHE A 180 6.66 -23.54 13.46
C PHE A 180 5.85 -23.05 14.65
N ALA A 181 4.79 -23.76 15.04
CA ALA A 181 4.05 -23.46 16.25
C ALA A 181 4.82 -23.92 17.49
N TYR A 182 5.39 -25.13 17.44
CA TYR A 182 6.00 -25.85 18.57
C TYR A 182 7.36 -26.45 18.24
N LYS A 183 7.52 -27.06 17.06
CA LYS A 183 8.80 -27.65 16.62
C LYS A 183 9.91 -26.60 16.59
N HIS A 184 11.15 -27.04 16.82
CA HIS A 184 12.36 -26.21 16.74
C HIS A 184 12.45 -25.00 17.68
N LYS A 185 11.44 -24.73 18.53
CA LYS A 185 11.45 -23.66 19.52
C LYS A 185 12.24 -23.98 20.80
N GLY A 186 12.78 -25.19 20.91
CA GLY A 186 13.53 -25.65 22.09
C GLY A 186 12.64 -25.98 23.29
N LEU A 187 13.26 -26.56 24.33
CA LEU A 187 12.55 -27.05 25.51
C LEU A 187 11.95 -25.93 26.34
N LEU A 188 12.74 -24.89 26.65
CA LEU A 188 12.29 -23.78 27.50
C LEU A 188 11.03 -23.09 26.97
N ARG A 189 10.96 -22.82 25.66
CA ARG A 189 9.78 -22.16 25.06
C ARG A 189 8.55 -23.07 25.09
N ASN A 190 8.74 -24.38 24.96
CA ASN A 190 7.64 -25.33 25.03
C ASN A 190 7.16 -25.59 26.46
N THR A 191 8.04 -25.63 27.45
CA THR A 191 7.65 -25.77 28.86
C THR A 191 6.92 -24.53 29.37
N LEU A 192 7.43 -23.33 29.09
CA LEU A 192 6.73 -22.08 29.42
C LEU A 192 5.40 -21.94 28.68
N GLY A 193 5.36 -22.33 27.39
CA GLY A 193 4.13 -22.36 26.61
C GLY A 193 3.09 -23.31 27.20
N LEU A 194 3.51 -24.51 27.62
CA LEU A 194 2.64 -25.49 28.27
C LEU A 194 2.09 -24.97 29.59
N ALA A 195 2.96 -24.45 30.47
CA ALA A 195 2.55 -23.88 31.75
C ALA A 195 1.53 -22.75 31.56
N ASN A 196 1.80 -21.83 30.62
CA ASN A 196 0.87 -20.75 30.30
C ASN A 196 -0.47 -21.26 29.76
N SER A 197 -0.46 -22.28 28.90
CA SER A 197 -1.71 -22.87 28.39
C SER A 197 -2.51 -23.57 29.49
N LEU A 198 -1.86 -24.18 30.49
CA LEU A 198 -2.55 -24.75 31.65
C LEU A 198 -3.14 -23.68 32.57
N VAL A 199 -2.38 -22.62 32.87
CA VAL A 199 -2.85 -21.49 33.70
C VAL A 199 -4.04 -20.77 33.07
N LEU A 200 -4.06 -20.64 31.74
CA LEU A 200 -5.15 -20.02 30.98
C LEU A 200 -6.25 -21.00 30.57
N PHE A 201 -6.26 -22.23 31.10
CA PHE A 201 -7.24 -23.28 30.79
C PHE A 201 -7.36 -23.62 29.28
N LYS A 202 -6.30 -23.41 28.49
CA LYS A 202 -6.20 -23.74 27.06
C LYS A 202 -5.75 -25.18 26.84
N PHE A 203 -6.50 -26.14 27.36
CA PHE A 203 -6.12 -27.56 27.37
C PHE A 203 -5.90 -28.16 25.97
N ALA A 204 -6.67 -27.71 24.97
CA ALA A 204 -6.49 -28.15 23.59
C ALA A 204 -5.11 -27.76 23.02
N ASP A 205 -4.61 -26.55 23.32
CA ASP A 205 -3.25 -26.14 22.92
C ASP A 205 -2.18 -26.92 23.68
N ALA A 206 -2.37 -27.09 25.00
CA ALA A 206 -1.46 -27.89 25.83
C ALA A 206 -1.31 -29.31 25.30
N PHE A 207 -2.42 -29.99 25.02
CA PHE A 207 -2.42 -31.34 24.48
C PHE A 207 -1.81 -31.40 23.08
N ARG A 208 -2.17 -30.48 22.18
CA ARG A 208 -1.57 -30.39 20.83
C ARG A 208 -0.06 -30.19 20.91
N ARG A 209 0.43 -29.28 21.75
CA ARG A 209 1.86 -29.03 21.96
C ARG A 209 2.58 -30.31 22.37
N LEU A 210 2.04 -31.05 23.35
CA LEU A 210 2.63 -32.33 23.78
C LEU A 210 2.69 -33.32 22.62
N LEU A 211 1.58 -33.52 21.89
CA LEU A 211 1.56 -34.43 20.75
C LEU A 211 2.57 -34.06 19.67
N VAL A 212 2.74 -32.76 19.36
CA VAL A 212 3.72 -32.31 18.38
C VAL A 212 5.15 -32.48 18.89
N CYS A 213 5.42 -32.12 20.15
CA CYS A 213 6.75 -32.29 20.76
C CYS A 213 7.17 -33.77 20.84
N PHE A 214 6.23 -34.68 21.08
CA PHE A 214 6.44 -36.13 21.05
C PHE A 214 6.35 -36.74 19.63
N ARG A 215 6.21 -35.92 18.58
CA ARG A 215 6.11 -36.35 17.17
C ARG A 215 4.92 -37.28 16.88
N LEU A 216 3.89 -37.24 17.71
CA LEU A 216 2.64 -37.97 17.53
C LEU A 216 1.67 -37.22 16.59
N LYS A 217 1.93 -35.93 16.33
CA LYS A 217 1.20 -35.11 15.35
C LYS A 217 2.14 -34.16 14.59
N PRO A 218 1.81 -33.79 13.35
CA PRO A 218 2.53 -32.73 12.63
C PRO A 218 2.35 -31.37 13.31
N ASP A 219 3.31 -30.47 13.11
CA ASP A 219 3.20 -29.11 13.60
C ASP A 219 2.18 -28.34 12.73
N PRO A 220 1.22 -27.64 13.32
CA PRO A 220 0.14 -26.99 12.56
C PRO A 220 0.62 -25.83 11.68
N PHE A 221 1.84 -25.30 11.87
CA PHE A 221 2.40 -24.25 11.01
C PHE A 221 3.34 -24.81 9.93
N ASP A 222 3.68 -26.10 9.99
CA ASP A 222 4.51 -26.79 9.01
C ASP A 222 3.65 -27.19 7.79
N THR A 223 3.11 -26.19 7.09
CA THR A 223 2.19 -26.32 5.96
C THR A 223 2.86 -26.09 4.61
N TYR A 224 4.19 -25.96 4.59
CA TYR A 224 4.99 -25.56 3.43
C TYR A 224 4.74 -26.43 2.19
N GLU A 225 4.81 -27.75 2.34
CA GLU A 225 4.56 -28.68 1.23
C GLU A 225 3.17 -28.51 0.63
N THR A 226 2.15 -28.35 1.50
CA THR A 226 0.77 -28.12 1.06
C THR A 226 0.66 -26.82 0.28
N LEU A 227 1.19 -25.72 0.82
CA LEU A 227 1.19 -24.41 0.16
C LEU A 227 1.93 -24.43 -1.18
N LEU A 228 3.13 -25.02 -1.22
CA LEU A 228 3.95 -25.15 -2.43
C LEU A 228 3.32 -26.03 -3.52
N SER A 229 2.30 -26.83 -3.18
CA SER A 229 1.62 -27.69 -4.16
C SER A 229 0.58 -26.96 -5.00
N PHE A 230 0.05 -25.81 -4.53
CA PHE A 230 -0.99 -25.06 -5.25
C PHE A 230 -0.66 -23.58 -5.49
N LEU A 231 0.38 -23.03 -4.87
CA LEU A 231 0.76 -21.64 -5.09
C LEU A 231 1.38 -21.44 -6.49
N PRO A 232 1.01 -20.37 -7.21
CA PRO A 232 1.61 -20.03 -8.50
C PRO A 232 3.06 -19.56 -8.31
N SER A 233 3.88 -19.73 -9.34
CA SER A 233 5.32 -19.42 -9.30
C SER A 233 5.65 -17.94 -9.05
N ASN A 234 4.72 -17.02 -9.34
CA ASN A 234 4.86 -15.60 -9.03
C ASN A 234 4.60 -15.25 -7.55
N THR A 235 4.32 -16.23 -6.69
CA THR A 235 4.13 -15.99 -5.25
C THR A 235 5.40 -15.47 -4.59
N VAL A 236 5.23 -14.48 -3.70
CA VAL A 236 6.32 -13.91 -2.89
C VAL A 236 6.14 -14.31 -1.44
N TRP A 237 7.17 -14.85 -0.82
CA TRP A 237 7.17 -15.26 0.59
C TRP A 237 7.99 -14.28 1.43
N PHE A 238 7.38 -13.61 2.40
CA PHE A 238 8.07 -12.72 3.32
C PHE A 238 8.45 -13.45 4.60
N VAL A 239 9.74 -13.47 4.94
CA VAL A 239 10.27 -14.22 6.09
C VAL A 239 10.66 -13.26 7.20
N LEU A 240 10.19 -13.51 8.43
CA LEU A 240 10.58 -12.71 9.58
C LEU A 240 12.09 -12.83 9.85
N GLY A 241 12.86 -11.78 9.51
CA GLY A 241 14.31 -11.72 9.70
C GLY A 241 14.74 -11.29 11.11
N GLY A 242 13.78 -10.85 11.92
CA GLY A 242 13.96 -10.35 13.28
C GLY A 242 14.53 -11.37 14.27
N ASN A 243 15.18 -10.85 15.30
CA ASN A 243 15.50 -11.65 16.49
C ASN A 243 14.24 -11.93 17.31
N PHE A 244 14.30 -12.98 18.14
CA PHE A 244 13.24 -13.29 19.07
C PHE A 244 12.93 -12.11 20.01
N SER A 245 11.66 -11.70 20.07
CA SER A 245 11.16 -10.59 20.85
C SER A 245 9.76 -10.89 21.39
N LYS A 246 9.17 -9.94 22.12
CA LYS A 246 7.78 -10.03 22.59
C LYS A 246 6.80 -10.19 21.41
N PHE A 247 7.06 -9.48 20.32
CA PHE A 247 6.21 -9.40 19.12
C PHE A 247 6.70 -10.34 18.01
N ASP A 248 7.99 -10.64 17.96
CA ASP A 248 8.64 -11.45 16.94
C ASP A 248 9.00 -12.82 17.52
N ARG A 249 8.19 -13.85 17.27
CA ARG A 249 8.34 -15.14 17.94
C ARG A 249 8.88 -16.25 17.05
N ASN A 250 9.38 -15.94 15.87
CA ASN A 250 9.95 -16.95 14.99
C ASN A 250 11.19 -17.63 15.61
N ILE A 251 11.64 -18.71 14.99
CA ILE A 251 13.01 -19.21 15.16
C ILE A 251 13.97 -18.35 14.34
N SER A 252 15.27 -18.40 14.65
CA SER A 252 16.29 -17.67 13.87
C SER A 252 16.26 -18.10 12.40
N VAL A 253 16.41 -17.17 11.47
CA VAL A 253 16.58 -17.47 10.03
C VAL A 253 17.78 -18.38 9.76
N SER A 254 18.82 -18.30 10.59
CA SER A 254 19.99 -19.21 10.54
C SER A 254 19.73 -20.59 11.14
N HIS A 255 18.52 -20.86 11.64
CA HIS A 255 18.19 -22.18 12.16
C HIS A 255 18.02 -23.17 11.01
N ARG A 256 18.75 -24.28 11.03
CA ARG A 256 18.76 -25.30 9.96
C ARG A 256 17.37 -25.70 9.45
N ALA A 257 16.42 -25.98 10.34
CA ALA A 257 15.06 -26.34 9.94
C ALA A 257 14.32 -25.24 9.18
N LEU A 258 14.62 -23.95 9.46
CA LEU A 258 14.07 -22.85 8.68
C LEU A 258 14.80 -22.76 7.33
N GLN A 259 16.13 -22.83 7.32
CA GLN A 259 16.92 -22.82 6.07
C GLN A 259 16.49 -23.93 5.09
N GLU A 260 16.19 -25.14 5.58
CA GLU A 260 15.64 -26.23 4.77
C GLU A 260 14.32 -25.82 4.10
N LYS A 261 13.41 -25.17 4.83
CA LYS A 261 12.14 -24.65 4.28
C LYS A 261 12.34 -23.47 3.33
N LEU A 262 13.26 -22.57 3.62
CA LEU A 262 13.59 -21.47 2.71
C LEU A 262 14.19 -22.00 1.40
N GLY A 263 15.01 -23.05 1.45
CA GLY A 263 15.53 -23.73 0.26
C GLY A 263 14.42 -24.35 -0.60
N GLU A 264 13.43 -25.02 0.02
CA GLU A 264 12.25 -25.54 -0.68
C GLU A 264 11.45 -24.42 -1.38
N ILE A 265 11.29 -23.27 -0.73
CA ILE A 265 10.58 -22.11 -1.27
C ILE A 265 11.36 -21.46 -2.42
N LEU A 266 12.66 -21.18 -2.23
CA LEU A 266 13.52 -20.51 -3.22
C LEU A 266 13.65 -21.30 -4.52
N ALA A 267 13.49 -22.62 -4.47
CA ALA A 267 13.49 -23.45 -5.67
C ALA A 267 12.35 -23.11 -6.65
N ARG A 268 11.29 -22.42 -6.19
CA ARG A 268 10.07 -22.16 -6.98
C ARG A 268 9.53 -20.73 -6.90
N HIS A 269 9.91 -19.97 -5.88
CA HIS A 269 9.29 -18.70 -5.52
C HIS A 269 10.32 -17.66 -5.09
N THR A 270 9.89 -16.40 -5.01
CA THR A 270 10.71 -15.31 -4.47
C THR A 270 10.57 -15.20 -2.96
N ILE A 271 11.67 -14.95 -2.27
CA ILE A 271 11.68 -14.62 -0.83
C ILE A 271 11.99 -13.14 -0.63
N GLY A 272 11.17 -12.49 0.18
CA GLY A 272 11.38 -11.15 0.70
C GLY A 272 11.61 -11.15 2.21
N LEU A 273 12.10 -10.03 2.73
CA LEU A 273 12.19 -9.79 4.17
C LEU A 273 10.81 -9.37 4.70
N HIS A 274 10.31 -10.04 5.74
CA HIS A 274 9.31 -9.49 6.64
C HIS A 274 10.05 -8.80 7.80
N PRO A 275 10.08 -7.46 7.85
CA PRO A 275 10.81 -6.74 8.91
C PRO A 275 10.23 -7.03 10.28
N SER A 276 11.08 -7.08 11.31
CA SER A 276 10.60 -7.21 12.68
C SER A 276 9.81 -6.02 13.16
N TYR A 277 8.99 -6.22 14.19
CA TYR A 277 8.32 -5.12 14.88
C TYR A 277 9.29 -4.03 15.33
N SER A 278 10.52 -4.41 15.68
CA SER A 278 11.53 -3.50 16.21
C SER A 278 12.31 -2.69 15.16
N SER A 279 12.20 -3.04 13.87
CA SER A 279 12.91 -2.36 12.77
C SER A 279 12.08 -1.29 12.08
N PHE A 280 10.80 -1.13 12.43
CA PHE A 280 9.86 -0.16 11.84
C PHE A 280 10.44 1.26 11.67
N ASN A 281 11.12 1.79 12.69
CA ASN A 281 11.75 3.11 12.69
C ASN A 281 13.29 3.07 12.77
N ASP A 282 13.89 1.91 12.49
CA ASP A 282 15.33 1.70 12.63
C ASP A 282 15.89 1.08 11.35
N PHE A 283 16.29 1.96 10.42
CA PHE A 283 16.83 1.55 9.13
C PHE A 283 18.09 0.67 9.26
N HIS A 284 18.92 0.91 10.27
CA HIS A 284 20.12 0.09 10.49
C HIS A 284 19.74 -1.33 10.91
N LYS A 285 18.75 -1.50 11.81
CA LYS A 285 18.22 -2.85 12.12
C LYS A 285 17.58 -3.51 10.91
N LEU A 286 16.77 -2.78 10.13
CA LEU A 286 16.17 -3.30 8.90
C LEU A 286 17.23 -3.86 7.95
N MET A 287 18.33 -3.11 7.74
CA MET A 287 19.43 -3.55 6.89
C MET A 287 20.17 -4.77 7.45
N ASN A 288 20.33 -4.87 8.76
CA ASN A 288 20.92 -6.05 9.39
C ASN A 288 20.03 -7.29 9.28
N GLU A 289 18.71 -7.14 9.42
CA GLU A 289 17.74 -8.22 9.21
C GLU A 289 17.76 -8.70 7.76
N LYS A 290 17.80 -7.76 6.80
CA LYS A 290 17.97 -8.06 5.38
C LYS A 290 19.24 -8.85 5.12
N LYS A 291 20.39 -8.34 5.58
CA LYS A 291 21.70 -8.99 5.41
C LYS A 291 21.69 -10.42 5.96
N ARG A 292 21.10 -10.61 7.14
CA ARG A 292 21.00 -11.93 7.78
C ARG A 292 20.18 -12.93 6.95
N LEU A 293 19.10 -12.48 6.33
CA LEU A 293 18.28 -13.33 5.45
C LEU A 293 18.99 -13.64 4.13
N GLU A 294 19.81 -12.71 3.61
CA GLU A 294 20.59 -12.93 2.39
C GLU A 294 21.80 -13.87 2.61
N GLU A 295 22.35 -13.90 3.82
CA GLU A 295 23.49 -14.76 4.20
C GLU A 295 23.10 -16.14 4.73
N SER A 296 21.81 -16.37 5.03
CA SER A 296 21.27 -17.63 5.56
C SER A 296 20.88 -18.60 4.46
#